data_AF-A0A966C4D5-F1
#
_entry.id   AF-A0A966C4D5-F1
#
_cell.length_a   1.000
_cell.length_b   1.000
_cell.length_c   1.000
_cell.angle_alpha   90.00
_cell.angle_beta   90.00
_cell.angle_gamma   90.00
#
_symmetry.space_group_name_H-M   'P 1'
#
loop_
_entity.id
_entity.type
_entity.pdbx_description
1 polymer ?
#
loop_
_entity_poly.entity_id
_entity_poly.type
_entity_poly.pdbx_seq_one_letter_code
_entity_poly.pdbx_strand_id
1 'polypeptide(L)'
;IRDADGSLQHLDFLDEKAKDVYRTFAEINQSVVIEQAAVRQKFIDQSQSLNIMVAPDTPVKEINQLYIQAWKQGVKSLYYQHSMNAAQQLNRKKIQERNEKEEK
;
A
#
# COMPACT_ATOMS: atom_id res chain seq x y z
N ILE A 1 9.11 -15.45 -2.52
CA ILE A 1 8.37 -14.68 -3.56
C ILE A 1 6.94 -15.19 -3.74
N ARG A 2 6.69 -16.37 -4.35
CA ARG A 2 5.31 -16.88 -4.56
C ARG A 2 4.52 -16.98 -3.26
N ASP A 3 5.11 -17.58 -2.23
CA ASP A 3 4.44 -17.82 -0.95
C ASP A 3 4.36 -16.54 -0.08
N ALA A 4 4.96 -15.44 -0.54
CA ALA A 4 4.92 -14.11 0.07
C ALA A 4 4.04 -13.14 -0.74
N ASP A 5 3.12 -13.67 -1.54
CA ASP A 5 2.19 -12.90 -2.38
C ASP A 5 2.90 -11.90 -3.32
N GLY A 6 4.08 -12.29 -3.83
CA GLY A 6 4.90 -11.48 -4.72
C GLY A 6 5.78 -10.43 -4.04
N SER A 7 5.72 -10.31 -2.71
CA SER A 7 6.61 -9.42 -1.95
C SER A 7 8.07 -9.87 -2.05
N LEU A 8 8.99 -8.92 -2.12
CA LEU A 8 10.45 -9.13 -2.06
C LEU A 8 11.07 -8.66 -0.74
N GLN A 9 10.29 -8.09 0.18
CA GLN A 9 10.81 -7.41 1.38
C GLN A 9 11.54 -8.36 2.34
N HIS A 10 11.21 -9.66 2.30
CA HIS A 10 11.79 -10.72 3.12
C HIS A 10 13.10 -11.31 2.56
N LEU A 11 13.64 -10.78 1.45
CA LEU A 11 14.85 -11.30 0.83
C LEU A 11 16.07 -10.52 1.32
N ASP A 12 16.89 -11.16 2.15
CA ASP A 12 18.03 -10.49 2.82
C ASP A 12 19.19 -10.16 1.87
N PHE A 13 19.26 -10.81 0.72
CA PHE A 13 20.28 -10.54 -0.29
C PHE A 13 20.00 -9.28 -1.12
N LEU A 14 18.79 -8.71 -1.04
CA LEU A 14 18.44 -7.47 -1.74
C LEU A 14 18.82 -6.27 -0.90
N ASP A 15 19.39 -5.25 -1.55
CA ASP A 15 19.59 -3.96 -0.92
C ASP A 15 18.25 -3.22 -0.73
N GLU A 16 18.23 -2.26 0.20
CA GLU A 16 17.02 -1.49 0.52
C GLU A 16 16.50 -0.72 -0.69
N LYS A 17 17.39 -0.27 -1.58
CA LYS A 17 17.00 0.40 -2.82
C LYS A 17 16.20 -0.53 -3.74
N ALA A 18 16.65 -1.78 -3.95
CA ALA A 18 15.89 -2.73 -4.75
C ALA A 18 14.56 -3.05 -4.07
N LYS A 19 14.55 -3.27 -2.76
CA LYS A 19 13.32 -3.53 -1.99
C LYS A 19 12.31 -2.39 -2.13
N ASP A 20 12.76 -1.14 -2.10
CA ASP A 20 11.92 0.05 -2.29
C ASP A 20 11.33 0.13 -3.70
N VAL A 21 12.14 -0.14 -4.73
CA VAL A 21 11.71 -0.14 -6.13
C VAL A 21 10.66 -1.22 -6.39
N TYR A 22 10.76 -2.38 -5.73
CA TYR A 22 9.87 -3.53 -5.92
C TYR A 22 8.77 -3.65 -4.86
N ARG A 23 8.43 -2.57 -4.15
CA ARG A 23 7.27 -2.57 -3.24
C ARG A 23 5.98 -2.89 -4.01
N THR A 24 5.21 -3.82 -3.47
CA THR A 24 3.87 -4.16 -3.96
C THR A 24 2.86 -3.07 -3.58
N PHE A 25 1.67 -3.08 -4.20
CA PHE A 25 0.64 -2.08 -3.89
C PHE A 25 0.24 -2.03 -2.41
N ALA A 26 0.27 -3.18 -1.71
CA ALA A 26 -0.01 -3.28 -0.29
C ALA A 26 1.11 -2.74 0.62
N GLU A 27 2.31 -2.55 0.08
CA GLU A 27 3.49 -2.06 0.81
C GLU A 27 3.75 -0.57 0.58
N ILE A 28 3.11 0.02 -0.42
CA ILE A 28 3.22 1.45 -0.71
C ILE A 28 2.34 2.23 0.26
N ASN A 29 2.88 3.34 0.81
CA ASN A 29 2.10 4.29 1.59
C ASN A 29 1.06 4.97 0.67
N GLN A 30 -0.22 4.77 0.99
CA GLN A 30 -1.31 5.28 0.17
C GLN A 30 -1.42 6.81 0.16
N SER A 31 -0.91 7.52 1.17
CA SER A 31 -0.83 8.99 1.14
C SER A 31 0.03 9.49 -0.03
N VAL A 32 1.11 8.76 -0.37
CA VAL A 32 1.96 9.10 -1.52
C VAL A 32 1.21 8.89 -2.84
N VAL A 33 0.37 7.86 -2.92
CA VAL A 33 -0.49 7.60 -4.09
C VAL A 33 -1.48 8.75 -4.28
N ILE A 34 -2.08 9.24 -3.19
CA ILE A 34 -2.97 10.41 -3.20
C ILE A 34 -2.22 11.67 -3.63
N GLU A 35 -1.02 11.91 -3.12
CA GLU A 35 -0.20 13.08 -3.47
C GLU A 35 0.16 13.10 -4.96
N GLN A 36 0.63 11.97 -5.50
CA GLN A 36 0.93 11.86 -6.92
C GLN A 36 -0.32 12.04 -7.78
N ALA A 37 -1.46 11.48 -7.34
CA ALA A 37 -2.75 11.66 -7.99
C ALA A 37 -3.19 13.14 -8.03
N ALA A 38 -3.01 13.87 -6.93
CA ALA A 38 -3.30 15.29 -6.84
C ALA A 38 -2.39 16.13 -7.75
N VAL A 39 -1.09 15.82 -7.81
CA VAL A 39 -0.15 16.50 -8.70
C VAL A 39 -0.54 16.30 -10.17
N ARG A 40 -0.82 15.06 -10.60
CA ARG A 40 -1.22 14.81 -11.99
C ARG A 40 -2.60 15.37 -12.33
N GLN A 41 -3.51 15.50 -11.34
CA GLN A 41 -4.86 16.03 -11.55
C GLN A 41 -4.86 17.45 -12.13
N LYS A 42 -3.81 18.25 -11.88
CA LYS A 42 -3.63 19.59 -12.45
C LYS A 42 -3.53 19.60 -13.99
N PHE A 43 -3.18 18.46 -14.58
CA PHE A 43 -3.01 18.27 -16.02
C PHE A 43 -4.12 17.40 -16.63
N ILE A 44 -5.14 17.03 -15.86
CA ILE A 44 -6.29 16.21 -16.30
C ILE A 44 -7.56 17.05 -16.19
N ASP A 45 -8.21 17.28 -17.32
CA ASP A 45 -9.44 18.08 -17.43
C ASP A 45 -10.64 17.45 -16.69
N GLN A 46 -10.77 16.13 -16.79
CA GLN A 46 -11.78 15.31 -16.10
C GLN A 46 -11.19 14.69 -14.82
N SER A 47 -11.41 13.41 -14.57
CA SER A 47 -10.93 12.70 -13.37
C SER A 47 -10.01 11.53 -13.73
N GLN A 48 -9.63 10.76 -12.73
CA GLN A 48 -8.77 9.60 -12.80
C GLN A 48 -9.36 8.49 -11.92
N SER A 49 -9.41 7.26 -12.44
CA SER A 49 -9.79 6.10 -11.63
C SER A 49 -8.65 5.79 -10.66
N LEU A 50 -8.83 6.13 -9.39
CA LEU A 50 -7.82 5.97 -8.36
C LEU A 50 -8.25 4.93 -7.34
N ASN A 51 -7.64 3.75 -7.40
CA ASN A 51 -7.78 2.73 -6.38
C ASN A 51 -6.82 2.99 -5.21
N ILE A 52 -7.22 2.62 -4.01
CA ILE A 52 -6.38 2.63 -2.81
C ILE A 52 -6.38 1.24 -2.15
N MET A 53 -5.31 0.92 -1.44
CA MET A 53 -5.15 -0.33 -0.70
C MET A 53 -5.12 -0.04 0.79
N VAL A 54 -6.11 -0.55 1.53
CA VAL A 54 -6.20 -0.35 2.98
C VAL A 54 -6.08 -1.69 3.68
N ALA A 55 -5.17 -1.78 4.64
CA ALA A 55 -4.99 -3.00 5.40
C ALA A 55 -6.25 -3.25 6.28
N PRO A 56 -6.70 -4.50 6.42
CA PRO A 56 -7.90 -4.86 7.19
C PRO A 56 -7.91 -4.38 8.65
N ASP A 57 -6.73 -4.23 9.24
CA ASP A 57 -6.49 -3.78 10.60
C ASP A 57 -6.24 -2.26 10.71
N THR A 58 -6.28 -1.52 9.59
CA THR A 58 -6.13 -0.06 9.61
C THR A 58 -7.27 0.59 10.40
N PRO A 59 -6.98 1.43 11.41
CA PRO A 59 -8.00 2.13 12.17
C PRO A 59 -8.90 2.99 11.29
N VAL A 60 -10.20 2.99 11.54
CA VAL A 60 -11.20 3.78 10.78
C VAL A 60 -10.83 5.27 10.73
N LYS A 61 -10.20 5.79 11.80
CA LYS A 61 -9.72 7.17 11.86
C LYS A 61 -8.65 7.47 10.80
N GLU A 62 -7.72 6.56 10.57
CA GLU A 62 -6.65 6.73 9.57
C GLU A 62 -7.22 6.64 8.15
N ILE A 63 -8.15 5.72 7.93
CA ILE A 63 -8.90 5.61 6.66
C ILE A 63 -9.62 6.94 6.36
N ASN A 64 -10.32 7.49 7.36
CA ASN A 64 -11.00 8.79 7.23
C ASN A 64 -10.02 9.93 6.93
N GLN A 65 -8.86 9.96 7.59
CA GLN A 65 -7.83 10.96 7.32
C GLN A 65 -7.30 10.88 5.89
N LEU A 66 -7.08 9.67 5.36
CA LEU A 66 -6.65 9.47 3.97
C LEU A 66 -7.69 10.01 2.97
N TYR A 67 -8.98 9.76 3.21
CA TYR A 67 -10.06 10.31 2.39
C TYR A 67 -10.14 11.85 2.46
N ILE A 68 -10.00 12.41 3.66
CA ILE A 68 -9.96 13.87 3.85
C ILE A 68 -8.73 14.48 3.16
N GLN A 69 -7.58 13.81 3.21
CA GLN A 69 -6.37 14.23 2.50
C GLN A 69 -6.61 14.31 0.99
N ALA A 70 -7.20 13.27 0.39
CA ALA A 70 -7.51 13.24 -1.04
C ALA A 70 -8.41 14.41 -1.47
N TRP A 71 -9.47 14.67 -0.70
CA TRP A 71 -10.34 15.82 -0.94
C TRP A 71 -9.59 17.16 -0.81
N LYS A 72 -8.83 17.36 0.27
CA LYS A 72 -8.08 18.61 0.51
C LYS A 72 -7.03 18.88 -0.57
N GLN A 73 -6.44 17.84 -1.14
CA GLN A 73 -5.43 17.96 -2.21
C GLN A 73 -6.05 18.09 -3.61
N GLY A 74 -7.38 18.05 -3.74
CA GLY A 74 -8.08 18.27 -5.01
C GLY A 74 -8.21 17.02 -5.90
N VAL A 75 -8.07 15.82 -5.33
CA VAL A 75 -8.41 14.58 -6.03
C VAL A 75 -9.93 14.54 -6.25
N LYS A 76 -10.37 14.41 -7.51
CA LYS A 76 -11.78 14.55 -7.89
C LYS A 76 -12.62 13.30 -7.56
N SER A 77 -12.03 12.11 -7.58
CA SER A 77 -12.72 10.86 -7.24
C SER A 77 -11.76 9.78 -6.76
N LEU A 78 -12.28 8.86 -5.93
CA LEU A 78 -11.66 7.58 -5.61
C LEU A 78 -12.54 6.46 -6.15
N TYR A 79 -11.92 5.36 -6.57
CA TYR A 79 -12.63 4.27 -7.23
C TYR A 79 -12.91 3.12 -6.26
N TYR A 80 -12.05 2.10 -6.18
CA TYR A 80 -12.17 1.03 -5.20
C TYR A 80 -11.17 1.17 -4.05
N GLN A 81 -11.65 0.89 -2.84
CA GLN A 81 -10.80 0.52 -1.72
C GLN A 81 -10.61 -1.00 -1.76
N HIS A 82 -9.40 -1.42 -2.11
CA HIS A 82 -8.98 -2.80 -1.98
C HIS A 82 -8.52 -3.08 -0.55
N SER A 83 -8.57 -4.35 -0.20
CA SER A 83 -8.01 -4.84 1.05
C SER A 83 -7.36 -6.20 0.84
N MET A 84 -6.56 -6.63 1.80
CA MET A 84 -5.91 -7.92 1.76
C MET A 84 -6.87 -9.02 2.22
N ASN A 85 -6.94 -10.12 1.47
CA ASN A 85 -7.76 -11.25 1.90
C ASN A 85 -7.13 -11.95 3.12
N ALA A 86 -7.92 -12.76 3.82
CA ALA A 86 -7.48 -13.42 5.06
C ALA A 86 -6.26 -14.35 4.84
N ALA A 87 -6.14 -15.00 3.67
CA ALA A 87 -5.02 -15.86 3.35
C ALA A 87 -3.71 -15.07 3.19
N GLN A 88 -3.77 -13.92 2.51
CA GLN A 88 -2.64 -13.00 2.33
C GLN A 88 -2.16 -12.43 3.68
N GLN A 89 -3.10 -12.03 4.55
CA GLN A 89 -2.76 -11.59 5.91
C GLN A 89 -2.06 -12.68 6.70
N LEU A 90 -2.57 -13.92 6.64
CA LEU A 90 -2.00 -15.05 7.38
C LEU A 90 -0.59 -15.38 6.89
N ASN A 91 -0.36 -15.38 5.57
CA ASN A 91 0.96 -15.64 5.00
C ASN A 91 1.97 -14.57 5.41
N ARG A 92 1.60 -13.29 5.37
CA ARG A 92 2.46 -12.20 5.85
C ARG A 92 2.81 -12.33 7.33
N LYS A 93 1.83 -12.61 8.20
CA LYS A 93 2.08 -12.86 9.62
C LYS A 93 3.06 -14.01 9.86
N LYS A 94 2.87 -15.14 9.17
CA LYS A 94 3.78 -16.30 9.28
C LYS A 94 5.21 -15.98 8.84
N ILE A 95 5.38 -15.19 7.78
CA ILE A 95 6.71 -14.78 7.31
C ILE A 95 7.36 -13.88 8.35
N GLN A 96 6.62 -12.91 8.90
CA GLN A 96 7.12 -12.02 9.93
C GLN A 96 7.54 -12.79 11.20
N GLU A 97 6.70 -13.71 11.69
CA GLU A 97 7.02 -14.57 12.83
C GLU A 97 8.24 -15.48 12.60
N ARG A 98 8.48 -15.91 11.35
CA ARG A 98 9.67 -16.71 11.00
C ARG A 98 10.93 -15.86 11.08
N ASN A 99 10.91 -14.68 10.47
CA ASN A 99 12.05 -13.77 10.46
C ASN A 99 12.43 -13.37 11.91
N GLU A 100 11.45 -13.06 12.76
CA GLU A 100 11.67 -12.74 14.19
C GLU A 100 12.27 -13.92 15.00
N LYS A 101 12.08 -15.16 14.56
CA LYS A 101 12.68 -16.35 15.18
C LYS A 101 14.10 -16.63 14.70
N GLU A 102 14.42 -16.26 13.46
CA GLU A 102 15.77 -16.42 12.89
C GLU A 102 16.74 -15.35 13.40
N GLU A 103 16.22 -14.20 13.86
CA GLU A 103 17.00 -13.13 14.51
C GLU A 103 17.29 -13.38 16.02
N LYS A 104 16.72 -14.44 16.62
CA LYS A 104 16.95 -14.84 18.03
C LYS A 104 17.86 -16.06 18.14
#